data_AF-A0A950QUU2-F1
#
_entry.id   AF-A0A950QUU2-F1
#
_cell.length_a   1.000
_cell.length_b   1.000
_cell.length_c   1.000
_cell.angle_alpha   90.00
_cell.angle_beta   90.00
_cell.angle_gamma   90.00
#
_symmetry.space_group_name_H-M   'P 1'
#
loop_
_entity.id
_entity.type
_entity.pdbx_description
1 polymer ?
#
loop_
_entity_poly.entity_id
_entity_poly.type
_entity_poly.pdbx_seq_one_letter_code
_entity_poly.pdbx_strand_id
1 'polypeptide(L)'
;VLVGLGLALAAGIVLVVTHRLRGVVHAVLAPSRDLLRTRRGAALFGLSILLWLAEGSVYAILGSVAGLHLSLADGFYVMALANLAAMIPAAPGYVGTYEFFGRQVLSVMGFPKGPSITLIVLMHFFQLLTLAVMAVPAIIVLARRRPPDEPEEQP
;
A
#
# COMPACT_ATOMS: atom_id res chain seq x y z
N VAL A 1 -1.95 52.12 -9.10
CA VAL A 1 -1.45 51.55 -7.82
C VAL A 1 -2.07 50.18 -7.52
N LEU A 2 -3.41 50.06 -7.48
CA LEU A 2 -4.10 48.80 -7.16
C LEU A 2 -3.80 47.63 -8.11
N VAL A 3 -3.74 47.87 -9.43
CA VAL A 3 -3.42 46.84 -10.43
C VAL A 3 -1.98 46.32 -10.30
N GLY A 4 -1.02 47.21 -10.00
CA GLY A 4 0.38 46.84 -9.80
C GLY A 4 0.59 46.01 -8.53
N LEU A 5 -0.16 46.30 -7.46
CA LEU A 5 -0.13 45.54 -6.22
C LEU A 5 -0.71 44.12 -6.42
N GLY A 6 -1.78 43.99 -7.21
CA GLY A 6 -2.38 42.69 -7.53
C GLY A 6 -1.46 41.77 -8.33
N LEU A 7 -0.73 42.31 -9.31
CA LEU A 7 0.24 41.55 -10.11
C LEU A 7 1.45 41.08 -9.29
N ALA A 8 1.95 41.91 -8.38
CA ALA A 8 3.05 41.55 -7.48
C ALA A 8 2.65 40.44 -6.50
N LEU A 9 1.42 40.49 -5.96
CA LEU A 9 0.87 39.45 -5.09
C LEU A 9 0.69 38.12 -5.84
N ALA A 10 0.14 38.15 -7.05
CA ALA A 10 0.00 36.96 -7.89
C ALA A 10 1.36 36.34 -8.23
N ALA A 11 2.36 37.15 -8.61
CA ALA A 11 3.72 36.68 -8.87
C ALA A 11 4.39 36.07 -7.62
N GLY A 12 4.20 36.68 -6.45
CA GLY A 12 4.68 36.15 -5.18
C GLY A 12 4.06 34.80 -4.81
N ILE A 13 2.74 34.66 -4.98
CA ILE A 13 2.02 33.39 -4.75
C ILE A 13 2.52 32.30 -5.72
N VAL A 14 2.66 32.62 -7.01
CA VAL A 14 3.18 31.67 -8.01
C VAL A 14 4.61 31.25 -7.70
N LEU A 15 5.48 32.17 -7.24
CA LEU A 15 6.84 31.86 -6.84
C LEU A 15 6.90 30.94 -5.62
N VAL A 16 6.10 31.21 -4.58
CA VAL A 16 6.04 30.37 -3.37
C VAL A 16 5.49 28.99 -3.69
N VAL A 17 4.42 28.91 -4.50
CA VAL A 17 3.81 27.64 -4.93
C VAL A 17 4.78 26.82 -5.76
N THR A 18 5.47 27.42 -6.75
CA THR A 18 6.45 26.71 -7.58
C THR A 18 7.69 26.27 -6.80
N HIS A 19 8.18 27.07 -5.85
CA HIS A 19 9.29 26.68 -4.98
C HIS A 19 8.91 25.52 -4.05
N ARG A 20 7.72 25.57 -3.43
CA ARG A 20 7.20 24.50 -2.57
C ARG A 20 6.91 23.22 -3.35
N LEU A 21 6.34 23.34 -4.55
CA LEU A 21 6.14 22.22 -5.48
C LEU A 21 7.48 21.59 -5.87
N ARG A 22 8.51 22.38 -6.22
CA ARG A 22 9.84 21.84 -6.51
C ARG A 22 10.41 21.07 -5.32
N GLY A 23 10.29 21.59 -4.10
CA GLY A 23 10.73 20.90 -2.89
C GLY A 23 10.04 19.55 -2.69
N VAL A 24 8.70 19.51 -2.82
CA VAL A 24 7.91 18.27 -2.69
C VAL A 24 8.23 17.29 -3.82
N VAL A 25 8.30 17.77 -5.06
CA VAL A 25 8.64 16.94 -6.23
C VAL A 25 10.04 16.35 -6.08
N HIS A 26 11.03 17.13 -5.65
CA HIS A 26 12.36 16.60 -5.37
C HIS A 26 12.36 15.60 -4.23
N ALA A 27 11.61 15.86 -3.14
CA ALA A 27 11.50 14.93 -2.03
C ALA A 27 10.83 13.61 -2.41
N VAL A 28 9.82 13.64 -3.27
CA VAL A 28 9.12 12.44 -3.77
C VAL A 28 9.96 11.70 -4.82
N LEU A 29 10.63 12.42 -5.72
CA LEU A 29 11.39 11.82 -6.82
C LEU A 29 12.80 11.37 -6.40
N ALA A 30 13.41 11.94 -5.37
CA ALA A 30 14.76 11.58 -4.95
C ALA A 30 14.86 10.10 -4.53
N PRO A 31 13.97 9.55 -3.66
CA PRO A 31 13.95 8.13 -3.35
C PRO A 31 13.67 7.25 -4.57
N SER A 32 12.74 7.65 -5.44
CA SER A 32 12.43 6.90 -6.67
C SER A 32 13.60 6.82 -7.63
N ARG A 33 14.38 7.91 -7.77
CA ARG A 33 15.59 7.92 -8.60
C ARG A 33 16.71 7.08 -8.01
N ASP A 34 16.91 7.14 -6.70
CA ASP A 34 17.92 6.32 -6.01
C ASP A 34 17.59 4.83 -6.03
N LEU A 35 16.31 4.47 -5.91
CA LEU A 35 15.80 3.13 -6.12
C LEU A 35 16.23 2.60 -7.49
N LEU A 36 15.97 3.34 -8.57
CA LEU A 36 16.27 2.85 -9.92
C LEU A 36 17.76 2.93 -10.28
N ARG A 37 18.56 3.76 -9.60
CA ARG A 37 19.98 3.95 -9.89
C ARG A 37 20.86 2.83 -9.32
N THR A 38 20.50 2.30 -8.16
CA THR A 38 21.31 1.28 -7.48
C THR A 38 20.81 -0.11 -7.86
N ARG A 39 21.73 -1.07 -8.12
CA ARG A 39 21.34 -2.48 -8.39
C ARG A 39 20.41 -3.05 -7.33
N ARG A 40 20.69 -2.76 -6.05
CA ARG A 40 19.83 -3.15 -4.92
C ARG A 40 18.45 -2.53 -5.00
N GLY A 41 18.35 -1.23 -5.29
CA GLY A 41 17.06 -0.56 -5.40
C GLY A 41 16.24 -1.05 -6.60
N ALA A 42 16.89 -1.30 -7.74
CA ALA A 42 16.24 -1.88 -8.92
C ALA A 42 15.73 -3.29 -8.63
N ALA A 43 16.50 -4.10 -7.89
CA ALA A 43 16.07 -5.42 -7.44
C ALA A 43 14.87 -5.34 -6.47
N LEU A 44 14.88 -4.40 -5.53
CA LEU A 44 13.75 -4.16 -4.62
C LEU A 44 12.49 -3.69 -5.36
N PHE A 45 12.65 -2.81 -6.35
CA PHE A 45 11.56 -2.37 -7.20
C PHE A 45 10.97 -3.54 -8.00
N GLY A 46 11.83 -4.34 -8.64
CA GLY A 46 11.39 -5.54 -9.35
C GLY A 46 10.67 -6.54 -8.44
N LEU A 47 11.22 -6.78 -7.24
CA LEU A 47 10.58 -7.63 -6.23
C LEU A 47 9.21 -7.07 -5.82
N SER A 48 9.09 -5.74 -5.65
CA SER A 48 7.82 -5.11 -5.35
C SER A 48 6.80 -5.37 -6.46
N ILE A 49 7.15 -5.13 -7.73
CA ILE A 49 6.26 -5.42 -8.86
C ILE A 49 5.85 -6.90 -8.86
N LEU A 50 6.77 -7.84 -8.62
CA LEU A 50 6.44 -9.27 -8.55
C LEU A 50 5.48 -9.61 -7.41
N LEU A 51 5.62 -8.97 -6.25
CA LEU A 51 4.70 -9.16 -5.12
C LEU A 51 3.30 -8.66 -5.47
N TRP A 52 3.17 -7.49 -6.08
CA TRP A 52 1.88 -6.95 -6.54
C TRP A 52 1.25 -7.84 -7.62
N LEU A 53 2.04 -8.34 -8.58
CA LEU A 53 1.56 -9.28 -9.60
C LEU A 53 1.06 -10.60 -8.99
N ALA A 54 1.79 -11.14 -8.01
CA ALA A 54 1.38 -12.33 -7.27
C ALA A 54 0.08 -12.08 -6.50
N GLU A 55 -0.02 -10.96 -5.78
CA GLU A 55 -1.21 -10.59 -5.01
C GLU A 55 -2.46 -10.47 -5.88
N GLY A 56 -2.39 -9.73 -6.99
CA GLY A 56 -3.53 -9.61 -7.92
C GLY A 56 -3.93 -10.96 -8.55
N SER A 57 -2.94 -11.84 -8.81
CA SER A 57 -3.21 -13.19 -9.31
C SER A 57 -3.94 -14.05 -8.27
N VAL A 58 -3.64 -13.89 -6.98
CA VAL A 58 -4.34 -14.61 -5.89
C VAL A 58 -5.82 -14.22 -5.85
N TYR A 59 -6.19 -12.95 -6.09
CA TYR A 59 -7.60 -12.56 -6.19
C TYR A 59 -8.33 -13.29 -7.32
N ALA A 60 -7.71 -13.43 -8.49
CA ALA A 60 -8.31 -14.15 -9.62
C ALA A 60 -8.49 -15.65 -9.30
N ILE A 61 -7.47 -16.27 -8.69
CA ILE A 61 -7.51 -17.69 -8.28
C ILE A 61 -8.58 -17.91 -7.22
N LEU A 62 -8.55 -17.14 -6.12
CA LEU A 62 -9.52 -17.27 -5.03
C LEU A 62 -10.93 -16.87 -5.46
N GLY A 63 -11.05 -15.99 -6.46
CA GLY A 63 -12.32 -15.69 -7.10
C GLY A 63 -12.98 -16.97 -7.59
N SER A 64 -12.25 -17.79 -8.36
CA SER A 64 -12.80 -19.05 -8.88
C SER A 64 -13.24 -20.00 -7.75
N VAL A 65 -12.47 -20.07 -6.64
CA VAL A 65 -12.79 -20.87 -5.45
C VAL A 65 -14.05 -20.36 -4.74
N ALA A 66 -14.25 -19.04 -4.69
CA ALA A 66 -15.43 -18.42 -4.12
C ALA A 66 -16.67 -18.49 -5.04
N GLY A 67 -16.54 -19.01 -6.27
CA GLY A 67 -17.61 -19.06 -7.27
C GLY A 67 -17.75 -17.78 -8.11
N LEU A 68 -16.70 -16.95 -8.16
CA LEU A 68 -16.60 -15.76 -8.99
C LEU A 68 -15.61 -15.97 -10.16
N HIS A 69 -16.02 -15.67 -11.37
CA HIS A 69 -15.13 -15.69 -12.53
C HIS A 69 -14.48 -14.32 -12.71
N LEU A 70 -13.42 -14.07 -11.94
CA LEU A 70 -12.61 -12.85 -12.07
C LEU A 70 -11.54 -13.07 -13.14
N SER A 71 -11.45 -12.15 -14.09
CA SER A 71 -10.26 -12.05 -14.93
C SER A 71 -9.06 -11.60 -14.08
N LEU A 72 -7.86 -11.78 -14.62
CA LEU A 72 -6.65 -11.27 -13.95
C LEU A 72 -6.71 -9.74 -13.75
N ALA A 73 -7.26 -9.02 -14.72
CA ALA A 73 -7.46 -7.58 -14.62
C ALA A 73 -8.45 -7.19 -13.51
N ASP A 74 -9.53 -7.97 -13.35
CA ASP A 74 -10.48 -7.76 -12.25
C ASP A 74 -9.80 -7.97 -10.88
N GLY A 75 -8.96 -9.00 -10.77
CA GLY A 75 -8.16 -9.25 -9.55
C GLY A 75 -7.28 -8.06 -9.18
N PHE A 76 -6.57 -7.49 -10.17
CA PHE A 76 -5.77 -6.28 -9.97
C PHE A 76 -6.61 -5.06 -9.57
N TYR A 77 -7.79 -4.90 -10.16
CA TYR A 77 -8.69 -3.79 -9.86
C TYR A 77 -9.22 -3.87 -8.41
N VAL A 78 -9.67 -5.06 -8.00
CA VAL A 78 -10.15 -5.31 -6.63
C VAL A 78 -9.03 -5.10 -5.63
N MET A 79 -7.84 -5.65 -5.88
CA MET A 79 -6.65 -5.47 -5.06
C MET A 79 -6.30 -3.98 -4.88
N ALA A 80 -6.24 -3.20 -5.96
CA ALA A 80 -5.89 -1.79 -5.90
C ALA A 80 -6.86 -0.99 -5.03
N LEU A 81 -8.16 -1.24 -5.18
CA LEU A 81 -9.19 -0.55 -4.38
C LEU A 81 -9.22 -1.04 -2.93
N ALA A 82 -9.00 -2.32 -2.68
CA ALA A 82 -8.88 -2.87 -1.32
C ALA A 82 -7.68 -2.26 -0.57
N ASN A 83 -6.53 -2.10 -1.23
CA ASN A 83 -5.35 -1.46 -0.65
C ASN A 83 -5.57 0.04 -0.39
N LEU A 84 -6.36 0.72 -1.21
CA LEU A 84 -6.79 2.09 -0.94
C LEU A 84 -7.73 2.17 0.27
N ALA A 85 -8.66 1.22 0.39
CA ALA A 85 -9.56 1.12 1.54
C ALA A 85 -8.82 0.84 2.85
N ALA A 86 -7.71 0.09 2.80
CA ALA A 86 -6.85 -0.13 3.96
C ALA A 86 -6.17 1.15 4.48
N MET A 87 -6.16 2.25 3.71
CA MET A 87 -5.68 3.55 4.22
C MET A 87 -6.68 4.22 5.17
N ILE A 88 -7.93 3.75 5.21
CA ILE A 88 -8.95 4.25 6.12
C ILE A 88 -8.60 3.76 7.53
N PRO A 89 -8.51 4.65 8.53
CA PRO A 89 -8.22 4.25 9.92
C PRO A 89 -9.22 3.19 10.38
N ALA A 90 -8.71 2.04 10.84
CA ALA A 90 -9.49 0.85 11.13
C ALA A 90 -9.14 0.21 12.47
N ALA A 91 -9.97 -0.75 12.88
CA ALA A 91 -9.69 -1.65 13.98
C ALA A 91 -8.40 -2.46 13.74
N PRO A 92 -7.78 -3.07 14.78
CA PRO A 92 -6.57 -3.87 14.64
C PRO A 92 -6.70 -4.92 13.53
N GLY A 93 -5.73 -4.94 12.63
CA GLY A 93 -5.74 -5.88 11.50
C GLY A 93 -6.79 -5.60 10.42
N TYR A 94 -7.38 -4.41 10.35
CA TYR A 94 -8.34 -3.99 9.30
C TYR A 94 -9.63 -4.81 9.22
N VAL A 95 -9.94 -5.60 10.26
CA VAL A 95 -11.14 -6.43 10.32
C VAL A 95 -12.39 -5.55 10.28
N GLY A 96 -13.34 -5.92 9.43
CA GLY A 96 -14.58 -5.21 9.18
C GLY A 96 -14.45 -4.19 8.04
N THR A 97 -13.47 -3.30 8.10
CA THR A 97 -13.26 -2.28 7.03
C THR A 97 -12.82 -2.93 5.72
N TYR A 98 -11.90 -3.88 5.79
CA TYR A 98 -11.41 -4.59 4.60
C TYR A 98 -12.55 -5.37 3.92
N GLU A 99 -13.33 -6.10 4.71
CA GLU A 99 -14.49 -6.85 4.23
C GLU A 99 -15.58 -5.96 3.66
N PHE A 100 -15.88 -4.84 4.34
CA PHE A 100 -16.89 -3.89 3.89
C PHE A 100 -16.53 -3.28 2.54
N PHE A 101 -15.34 -2.68 2.43
CA PHE A 101 -14.91 -2.02 1.21
C PHE A 101 -14.60 -3.01 0.09
N GLY A 102 -13.93 -4.14 0.39
CA GLY A 102 -13.65 -5.18 -0.59
C GLY A 102 -14.93 -5.74 -1.21
N ARG A 103 -15.94 -6.05 -0.40
CA ARG A 103 -17.26 -6.50 -0.91
C ARG A 103 -17.94 -5.39 -1.72
N GLN A 104 -17.79 -4.13 -1.33
CA GLN A 104 -18.38 -2.99 -2.03
C GLN A 104 -17.79 -2.82 -3.43
N VAL A 105 -16.47 -3.00 -3.60
CA VAL A 105 -15.81 -2.96 -4.91
C VAL A 105 -16.39 -4.01 -5.84
N LEU A 106 -16.47 -5.26 -5.39
CA LEU A 106 -17.06 -6.35 -6.17
C LEU A 106 -18.54 -6.12 -6.49
N SER A 107 -19.29 -5.52 -5.56
CA SER A 107 -20.69 -5.14 -5.80
C SER A 107 -20.83 -4.08 -6.88
N VAL A 108 -19.91 -3.10 -6.95
CA VAL A 108 -19.90 -2.06 -8.00
C VAL A 108 -19.54 -2.67 -9.35
N MET A 109 -18.70 -3.71 -9.37
CA MET A 109 -18.38 -4.49 -10.56
C MET A 109 -19.52 -5.45 -11.00
N GLY A 110 -20.62 -5.51 -10.24
CA GLY A 110 -21.80 -6.32 -10.58
C GLY A 110 -21.78 -7.76 -10.05
N PHE A 111 -20.84 -8.11 -9.17
CA PHE A 111 -20.76 -9.46 -8.61
C PHE A 111 -21.74 -9.69 -7.45
N PRO A 112 -22.22 -10.94 -7.27
CA PRO A 112 -23.16 -11.29 -6.20
C PRO A 112 -22.53 -11.17 -4.81
N LYS A 113 -23.32 -10.70 -3.84
CA LYS A 113 -22.85 -10.38 -2.48
C LYS A 113 -22.24 -11.57 -1.73
N GLY A 114 -22.83 -12.76 -1.85
CA GLY A 114 -22.39 -13.97 -1.14
C GLY A 114 -20.98 -14.42 -1.55
N PRO A 115 -20.76 -14.78 -2.81
CA PRO A 115 -19.42 -15.09 -3.33
C PRO A 115 -18.39 -13.97 -3.11
N SER A 116 -18.84 -12.70 -3.21
CA SER A 116 -17.97 -11.54 -2.97
C SER A 116 -17.43 -11.49 -1.54
N ILE A 117 -18.27 -11.70 -0.53
CA ILE A 117 -17.79 -11.70 0.85
C ILE A 117 -16.87 -12.91 1.12
N THR A 118 -17.18 -14.07 0.53
CA THR A 118 -16.32 -15.27 0.63
C THR A 118 -14.92 -15.00 0.08
N LEU A 119 -14.82 -14.40 -1.11
CA LEU A 119 -13.54 -14.03 -1.71
C LEU A 119 -12.74 -13.09 -0.80
N ILE A 120 -13.36 -12.01 -0.34
CA ILE A 120 -12.65 -10.98 0.43
C ILE A 120 -12.18 -11.52 1.79
N VAL A 121 -13.00 -12.33 2.46
CA VAL A 121 -12.60 -12.98 3.71
C VAL A 121 -11.43 -13.95 3.50
N LEU A 122 -11.48 -14.77 2.44
CA LEU A 122 -10.37 -15.66 2.09
C LEU A 122 -9.09 -14.87 1.81
N MET A 123 -9.19 -13.81 1.02
CA MET A 123 -8.05 -12.97 0.69
C MET A 123 -7.45 -12.33 1.94
N HIS A 124 -8.29 -11.78 2.82
CA HIS A 124 -7.82 -11.16 4.07
C HIS A 124 -7.12 -12.17 4.97
N PHE A 125 -7.70 -13.37 5.09
CA PHE A 125 -7.09 -14.47 5.83
C PHE A 125 -5.70 -14.83 5.27
N PHE A 126 -5.58 -15.01 3.95
CA PHE A 126 -4.28 -15.32 3.33
C PHE A 126 -3.28 -14.18 3.48
N GLN A 127 -3.72 -12.93 3.38
CA GLN A 127 -2.86 -11.76 3.59
C GLN A 127 -2.28 -11.73 5.01
N LEU A 128 -3.14 -11.92 6.03
CA LEU A 128 -2.71 -11.99 7.43
C LEU A 128 -1.83 -13.22 7.69
N LEU A 129 -2.17 -14.36 7.10
CA LEU A 129 -1.41 -15.61 7.24
C LEU A 129 0.00 -15.45 6.65
N THR A 130 0.13 -14.93 5.43
CA THR A 130 1.43 -14.70 4.79
C THR A 130 2.26 -13.71 5.60
N LEU A 131 1.66 -12.62 6.09
CA LEU A 131 2.34 -11.68 6.97
C LEU A 131 2.82 -12.35 8.25
N ALA A 132 1.98 -13.14 8.92
CA ALA A 132 2.34 -13.83 10.15
C ALA A 132 3.47 -14.85 9.93
N VAL A 133 3.37 -15.67 8.88
CA VAL A 133 4.36 -16.70 8.53
C VAL A 133 5.73 -16.09 8.24
N MET A 134 5.78 -14.89 7.64
CA MET A 134 7.04 -14.21 7.31
C MET A 134 7.57 -13.37 8.48
N ALA A 135 6.69 -12.62 9.16
CA ALA A 135 7.09 -11.67 10.19
C ALA A 135 7.51 -12.35 11.50
N VAL A 136 6.81 -13.39 11.94
CA VAL A 136 7.10 -14.04 13.23
C VAL A 136 8.52 -14.65 13.25
N PRO A 137 8.95 -15.45 12.25
CA PRO A 137 10.32 -15.96 12.22
C PRO A 137 11.36 -14.83 12.14
N ALA A 138 11.09 -13.79 11.35
CA ALA A 138 12.00 -12.64 11.24
C ALA A 138 12.20 -11.95 12.60
N ILE A 139 11.12 -11.72 13.34
CA ILE A 139 11.16 -11.14 14.69
C ILE A 139 11.95 -12.05 15.64
N ILE A 140 11.71 -13.36 15.62
CA ILE A 140 12.44 -14.32 16.47
C ILE A 140 13.95 -14.29 16.16
N VAL A 141 14.33 -14.26 14.89
CA VAL A 141 15.74 -14.19 14.47
C VAL A 141 16.37 -12.87 14.91
N LEU A 142 15.67 -11.74 14.78
CA LEU A 142 16.18 -10.43 15.20
C LEU A 142 16.28 -10.30 16.71
N ALA A 143 15.32 -10.84 17.46
CA ALA A 143 15.34 -10.85 18.93
C ALA A 143 16.54 -11.64 19.47
N ARG A 144 16.94 -12.73 18.80
CA ARG A 144 18.12 -13.52 19.15
C ARG A 144 19.46 -12.83 18.84
N ARG A 145 19.46 -11.76 18.05
CA ARG A 145 20.67 -11.02 17.64
C ARG A 145 20.95 -9.77 18.46
N ARG A 146 20.06 -9.37 19.39
CA ARG A 146 20.31 -8.21 20.26
C ARG A 146 21.49 -8.53 21.20
N PRO A 147 22.57 -7.73 21.20
CA PRO A 147 23.62 -7.85 22.20
C PRO A 147 23.03 -7.54 23.59
N PRO A 148 23.58 -8.12 24.67
CA PRO A 148 23.14 -7.80 26.03
C PRO A 148 23.28 -6.30 26.28
N ASP A 149 22.24 -5.68 26.88
CA ASP A 149 22.23 -4.26 27.21
C ASP A 149 23.50 -3.92 28.01
N GLU A 150 24.28 -2.93 27.54
CA GLU A 150 25.40 -2.41 28.32
C GLU A 150 24.82 -1.86 29.63
N PRO A 151 25.38 -2.22 30.81
CA PRO A 151 24.85 -1.74 32.07
C PRO A 151 24.84 -0.22 32.05
N GLU A 152 23.66 0.38 32.27
CA GLU A 152 23.51 1.83 32.45
C GLU A 152 24.58 2.31 33.43
N GLU A 153 25.52 3.11 32.93
CA GLU A 153 26.45 3.86 33.78
C GLU A 153 25.59 4.75 34.67
N GLN A 154 25.33 4.25 35.88
CA GLN A 154 24.68 5.01 36.94
C GLN A 154 25.62 6.15 37.36
N PRO A 155 25.11 7.39 37.44
CA PRO A 155 25.92 8.58 37.74
C PRO A 155 26.49 8.60 39.16
#